data_AF-A0A971CGW0-F1
#
_entry.id   AF-A0A971CGW0-F1
#
_cell.length_a   1.000
_cell.length_b   1.000
_cell.length_c   1.000
_cell.angle_alpha   90.00
_cell.angle_beta   90.00
_cell.angle_gamma   90.00
#
_symmetry.space_group_name_H-M   'P 1'
#
loop_
_entity.id
_entity.type
_entity.pdbx_description
1 polymer ?
#
loop_
_entity_poly.entity_id
_entity_poly.type
_entity_poly.pdbx_seq_one_letter_code
_entity_poly.pdbx_strand_id
1 'polypeptide(L)'
;MRTGLLDSPASKIAVESYSESGSVYVSISGGSFRDQQLFSDCMREILGPIENPRYLIIREGNVLGRKRKDYHAVPTLLGVRKEMAELFLQAWQRRVGPADLIYTRAAENRPILLRARARAFSNAAAAVERLERWW
;
A
#
# COMPACT_ATOMS: atom_id res chain seq x y z
N MET A 1 6.06 -11.04 13.66
CA MET A 1 4.94 -11.92 13.31
C MET A 1 5.16 -12.40 11.89
N ARG A 2 5.13 -13.73 11.64
CA ARG A 2 5.22 -14.31 10.28
C ARG A 2 3.80 -14.58 9.80
N THR A 3 3.41 -13.97 8.69
CA THR A 3 2.05 -14.11 8.11
C THR A 3 1.92 -15.33 7.19
N GLY A 4 3.02 -16.01 6.86
CA GLY A 4 3.04 -17.18 5.98
C GLY A 4 2.71 -16.88 4.52
N LEU A 5 2.70 -15.60 4.12
CA LEU A 5 2.35 -15.17 2.75
C LEU A 5 3.51 -15.31 1.76
N LEU A 6 4.75 -15.26 2.25
CA LEU A 6 5.94 -15.37 1.44
C LEU A 6 6.45 -16.81 1.49
N ASP A 7 6.85 -17.33 0.34
CA ASP A 7 7.45 -18.67 0.23
C ASP A 7 8.84 -18.66 0.88
N SER A 8 9.57 -17.55 0.75
CA SER A 8 10.93 -17.42 1.28
C SER A 8 10.96 -16.85 2.70
N PRO A 9 11.94 -17.25 3.54
CA PRO A 9 12.15 -16.61 4.83
C PRO A 9 12.44 -15.11 4.65
N ALA A 10 11.82 -14.27 5.48
CA ALA A 10 12.05 -12.82 5.45
C ALA A 10 13.53 -12.41 5.60
N SER A 11 14.36 -13.25 6.24
CA SER A 11 15.81 -13.01 6.37
C SER A 11 16.58 -13.15 5.04
N LYS A 12 15.96 -13.74 4.01
CA LYS A 12 16.53 -13.88 2.66
C LYS A 12 15.96 -12.86 1.67
N ILE A 13 15.19 -11.88 2.15
CA ILE A 13 14.56 -10.86 1.34
C ILE A 13 15.06 -9.50 1.82
N ALA A 14 15.58 -8.69 0.92
CA ALA A 14 15.91 -7.30 1.18
C ALA A 14 15.01 -6.40 0.33
N VAL A 15 14.65 -5.23 0.86
CA VAL A 15 13.97 -4.19 0.08
C VAL A 15 15.04 -3.24 -0.42
N GLU A 16 15.08 -3.01 -1.72
CA GLU A 16 16.01 -2.11 -2.37
C GLU A 16 15.23 -0.94 -2.98
N SER A 17 15.77 0.26 -2.79
CA SER A 17 15.19 1.45 -3.41
C SER A 17 16.27 2.42 -3.85
N TYR A 18 16.08 3.04 -5.00
CA TYR A 18 16.92 4.13 -5.47
C TYR A 18 16.05 5.19 -6.15
N SER A 19 16.57 6.41 -6.21
CA SER A 19 15.90 7.53 -6.86
C SER A 19 16.71 7.96 -8.07
N GLU A 20 16.05 8.12 -9.22
CA GLU A 20 16.67 8.54 -10.47
C GLU A 20 15.69 9.41 -11.25
N SER A 21 16.15 10.57 -11.72
CA SER A 21 15.37 11.49 -12.56
C SER A 21 13.98 11.88 -12.01
N GLY A 22 13.87 12.02 -10.68
CA GLY A 22 12.60 12.37 -10.01
C GLY A 22 11.67 11.17 -9.76
N SER A 23 12.05 9.98 -10.20
CA SER A 23 11.35 8.72 -9.94
C SER A 23 12.00 7.97 -8.78
N VAL A 24 11.19 7.23 -8.02
CA VAL A 24 11.68 6.30 -6.99
C VAL A 24 11.37 4.89 -7.46
N TYR A 25 12.40 4.06 -7.51
CA TYR A 25 12.32 2.66 -7.87
C TYR A 25 12.40 1.85 -6.58
N VAL A 26 11.47 0.91 -6.40
CA VAL A 26 11.45 0.03 -5.23
C VAL A 26 11.27 -1.40 -5.71
N SER A 27 12.11 -2.30 -5.21
CA SER A 27 12.06 -3.73 -5.50
C SER A 27 12.43 -4.53 -4.26
N ILE A 28 12.28 -5.85 -4.34
CA ILE A 28 12.90 -6.75 -3.37
C ILE A 28 13.96 -7.58 -4.08
N SER A 29 15.10 -7.78 -3.42
CA SER A 29 16.12 -8.72 -3.83
C SER A 29 16.06 -9.99 -2.96
N GLY A 30 16.43 -11.12 -3.56
CA GLY A 30 16.14 -12.44 -3.02
C GLY A 30 14.65 -12.80 -3.15
N GLY A 31 14.20 -13.77 -2.33
CA GLY A 31 12.85 -14.32 -2.43
C GLY A 31 12.60 -15.19 -3.66
N SER A 32 11.43 -15.83 -3.73
CA SER A 32 10.96 -16.51 -4.94
C SER A 32 10.42 -15.47 -5.94
N PHE A 33 10.29 -15.86 -7.21
CA PHE A 33 9.59 -15.03 -8.20
C PHE A 33 8.17 -14.66 -7.73
N ARG A 34 7.48 -15.58 -7.04
CA ARG A 34 6.17 -15.31 -6.44
C ARG A 34 6.24 -14.25 -5.35
N ASP A 35 7.25 -14.28 -4.49
CA ASP A 35 7.45 -13.26 -3.44
C ASP A 35 7.60 -11.86 -4.07
N GLN A 36 8.41 -11.76 -5.13
CA GLN A 36 8.65 -10.52 -5.87
C GLN A 36 7.36 -10.00 -6.53
N GLN A 37 6.60 -10.92 -7.13
CA GLN A 37 5.32 -10.62 -7.77
C GLN A 37 4.30 -10.09 -6.74
N LEU A 38 4.15 -10.78 -5.60
CA LEU A 38 3.26 -10.35 -4.52
C LEU A 38 3.64 -8.97 -3.97
N PHE A 39 4.93 -8.70 -3.81
CA PHE A 39 5.41 -7.39 -3.39
C PHE A 39 5.04 -6.31 -4.39
N SER A 40 5.33 -6.53 -5.68
CA SER A 40 5.02 -5.57 -6.74
C SER A 40 3.52 -5.29 -6.84
N ASP A 41 2.68 -6.33 -6.76
CA ASP A 41 1.22 -6.20 -6.76
C ASP A 41 0.75 -5.35 -5.56
N CYS A 42 1.24 -5.63 -4.36
CA CYS A 42 0.89 -4.86 -3.16
C CYS A 42 1.31 -3.38 -3.27
N MET A 43 2.52 -3.11 -3.78
CA MET A 43 3.00 -1.73 -3.95
C MET A 43 2.15 -0.95 -4.95
N ARG A 44 1.75 -1.59 -6.05
CA ARG A 44 0.84 -0.99 -7.03
C ARG A 44 -0.53 -0.68 -6.42
N GLU A 45 -1.08 -1.58 -5.61
CA GLU A 45 -2.36 -1.35 -4.94
C GLU A 45 -2.27 -0.20 -3.93
N ILE A 46 -1.20 -0.11 -3.14
CA ILE A 46 -1.02 0.93 -2.13
C ILE A 46 -0.83 2.31 -2.77
N LEU A 47 0.05 2.40 -3.77
CA LEU A 47 0.47 3.66 -4.36
C LEU A 47 -0.35 4.07 -5.58
N GLY A 48 -1.14 3.16 -6.13
CA GLY A 48 -1.97 3.40 -7.30
C GLY A 48 -3.32 4.07 -6.99
N PRO A 49 -4.10 4.36 -8.04
CA PRO A 49 -5.44 4.92 -7.88
C PRO A 49 -6.33 4.04 -7.01
N ILE A 50 -7.17 4.67 -6.18
CA ILE A 50 -8.11 3.93 -5.35
C ILE A 50 -9.25 3.39 -6.23
N GLU A 51 -9.43 2.06 -6.26
CA GLU A 51 -10.54 1.41 -6.97
C GLU A 51 -11.69 1.01 -6.04
N ASN A 52 -11.74 -0.26 -5.63
CA ASN A 52 -12.74 -0.81 -4.71
C ASN A 52 -12.11 -1.73 -3.65
N PRO A 53 -11.07 -1.26 -2.92
CA PRO A 53 -10.39 -2.08 -1.92
C PRO A 53 -11.35 -2.38 -0.78
N ARG A 54 -11.23 -3.56 -0.17
CA ARG A 54 -12.09 -3.97 0.96
C ARG A 54 -11.84 -3.14 2.23
N TYR A 55 -10.62 -2.66 2.39
CA TYR A 55 -10.22 -1.78 3.47
C TYR A 55 -9.38 -0.61 2.95
N LEU A 56 -9.50 0.54 3.61
CA LEU A 56 -8.66 1.71 3.38
C LEU A 56 -7.86 2.06 4.63
N ILE A 57 -6.62 2.47 4.43
CA ILE A 57 -5.86 3.23 5.40
C ILE A 57 -6.16 4.72 5.18
N ILE A 58 -6.55 5.40 6.24
CA ILE A 58 -6.76 6.85 6.25
C ILE A 58 -5.74 7.46 7.19
N ARG A 59 -4.93 8.38 6.68
CA ARG A 59 -3.96 9.12 7.50
C ARG A 59 -4.18 10.61 7.40
N GLU A 60 -3.83 11.34 8.44
CA GLU A 60 -3.67 12.79 8.35
C GLU A 60 -2.25 13.10 7.86
N GLY A 61 -2.17 13.76 6.71
CA GLY A 61 -0.94 14.34 6.18
C GLY A 61 -0.95 15.86 6.37
N ASN A 62 0.23 16.46 6.24
CA ASN A 62 0.37 17.89 6.09
C ASN A 62 0.92 18.19 4.69
N VAL A 63 0.17 18.94 3.89
CA VAL A 63 0.59 19.38 2.55
C VAL A 63 0.57 20.90 2.56
N LEU A 64 1.75 21.52 2.37
CA LEU A 64 1.91 22.98 2.34
C LEU A 64 1.33 23.68 3.60
N GLY A 65 1.54 23.10 4.77
CA GLY A 65 1.05 23.65 6.05
C GLY A 65 -0.43 23.38 6.35
N ARG A 66 -1.17 22.71 5.46
CA ARG A 66 -2.58 22.35 5.68
C ARG A 66 -2.73 20.86 5.98
N LYS A 67 -3.46 20.55 7.06
CA LYS A 67 -3.89 19.19 7.36
C LYS A 67 -4.81 18.70 6.26
N ARG A 68 -4.47 17.56 5.65
CA ARG A 68 -5.28 16.90 4.63
C ARG A 68 -5.31 15.41 4.89
N LYS A 69 -6.48 14.80 4.74
CA LYS A 69 -6.61 13.35 4.75
C LYS A 69 -6.06 12.76 3.45
N ASP A 70 -5.26 11.73 3.59
CA ASP A 70 -4.78 10.92 2.49
C ASP A 70 -5.24 9.46 2.67
N TYR A 71 -5.37 8.75 1.56
CA TYR A 71 -6.04 7.45 1.49
C TYR A 71 -5.17 6.46 0.74
N HIS A 72 -5.00 5.27 1.31
CA HIS A 72 -4.23 4.18 0.71
C HIS A 72 -5.08 2.92 0.73
N ALA A 73 -5.05 2.14 -0.35
CA ALA A 73 -5.67 0.82 -0.33
C ALA A 73 -4.90 -0.11 0.60
N VAL A 74 -5.62 -0.93 1.37
CA VAL A 74 -5.01 -2.15 1.92
C VAL A 74 -4.94 -3.14 0.76
N PRO A 75 -3.76 -3.67 0.40
CA PRO A 75 -3.61 -4.65 -0.67
C PRO A 75 -4.62 -5.78 -0.55
N THR A 76 -5.17 -6.24 -1.67
CA THR A 76 -6.21 -7.27 -1.72
C THR A 76 -5.74 -8.52 -0.98
N LEU A 77 -4.47 -8.90 -1.14
CA LEU A 77 -3.82 -9.99 -0.42
C LEU A 77 -3.99 -9.90 1.11
N LEU A 78 -3.87 -8.69 1.66
CA LEU A 78 -3.97 -8.40 3.09
C LEU A 78 -5.40 -8.07 3.53
N GLY A 79 -6.24 -7.63 2.60
CA GLY A 79 -7.63 -7.24 2.85
C GLY A 79 -8.62 -8.40 2.91
N VAL A 80 -8.23 -9.65 2.59
CA VAL A 80 -9.14 -10.81 2.61
C VAL A 80 -9.65 -11.11 4.03
N ARG A 81 -8.78 -10.95 5.04
CA ARG A 81 -9.10 -11.23 6.44
C ARG A 81 -8.94 -9.94 7.25
N LYS A 82 -9.86 -9.70 8.19
CA LYS A 82 -9.84 -8.49 9.00
C LYS A 82 -8.55 -8.39 9.81
N GLU A 83 -8.12 -9.52 10.36
CA GLU A 83 -6.91 -9.65 11.17
C GLU A 83 -5.66 -9.24 10.37
N MET A 84 -5.60 -9.60 9.08
CA MET A 84 -4.49 -9.24 8.21
C MET A 84 -4.48 -7.74 7.87
N ALA A 85 -5.65 -7.15 7.65
CA ALA A 85 -5.79 -5.71 7.45
C ALA A 85 -5.38 -4.91 8.71
N GLU A 86 -5.72 -5.43 9.90
CA GLU A 86 -5.31 -4.85 11.18
C GLU A 86 -3.79 -4.96 11.41
N LEU A 87 -3.17 -6.09 11.05
CA LEU A 87 -1.71 -6.23 11.08
C LEU A 87 -1.02 -5.25 10.13
N PHE A 88 -1.61 -5.02 8.96
CA PHE A 88 -1.11 -4.00 8.04
C PHE A 88 -1.21 -2.60 8.65
N LEU A 89 -2.34 -2.25 9.27
CA LEU A 89 -2.48 -0.99 10.00
C LEU A 89 -1.42 -0.85 11.10
N GLN A 90 -1.19 -1.88 11.91
CA GLN A 90 -0.17 -1.84 12.98
C GLN A 90 1.24 -1.64 12.42
N ALA A 91 1.57 -2.28 11.29
CA ALA A 91 2.83 -2.08 10.61
C ALA A 91 2.95 -0.65 10.04
N TRP A 92 1.87 -0.13 9.47
CA TRP A 92 1.77 1.24 8.96
C TRP A 92 1.99 2.26 10.07
N GLN A 93 1.27 2.15 11.19
CA GLN A 93 1.39 3.04 12.33
C GLN A 93 2.81 3.07 12.91
N ARG A 94 3.50 1.93 12.90
CA ARG A 94 4.87 1.80 13.39
C ARG A 94 5.92 2.41 12.46
N ARG A 95 5.73 2.31 11.14
CA ARG A 95 6.78 2.63 10.15
C ARG A 95 6.51 3.89 9.32
N VAL A 96 5.25 4.28 9.20
CA VAL A 96 4.79 5.40 8.36
C VAL A 96 4.18 6.51 9.21
N GLY A 97 3.31 6.15 10.16
CA GLY A 97 2.73 7.09 11.13
C GLY A 97 1.24 6.89 11.37
N PRO A 98 0.61 7.76 12.18
CA PRO A 98 -0.77 7.61 12.63
C PRO A 98 -1.76 7.46 11.47
N ALA A 99 -2.63 6.46 11.59
CA ALA A 99 -3.65 6.16 10.60
C ALA A 99 -4.79 5.33 11.20
N ASP A 100 -5.92 5.29 10.50
CA ASP A 100 -7.10 4.49 10.81
C ASP A 100 -7.38 3.48 9.69
N LEU A 101 -8.06 2.38 10.03
CA LEU A 101 -8.51 1.35 9.09
C LEU A 101 -10.03 1.41 8.93
N ILE A 102 -10.49 1.59 7.68
CA ILE A 102 -11.92 1.65 7.35
C ILE A 102 -12.32 0.48 6.48
N TYR A 103 -13.40 -0.23 6.87
CA TYR A 103 -14.04 -1.25 6.04
C TYR A 103 -14.99 -0.60 5.04
N THR A 104 -14.71 -0.73 3.74
CA THR A 104 -15.37 0.08 2.70
C THR A 104 -16.70 -0.49 2.19
N ARG A 105 -16.98 -1.77 2.48
CA ARG A 105 -18.18 -2.46 1.97
C ARG A 105 -19.42 -2.23 2.84
N ALA A 106 -19.27 -1.61 4.01
CA ALA A 106 -20.40 -1.16 4.82
C ALA A 106 -21.05 0.07 4.16
N ALA A 107 -22.38 0.13 4.15
CA ALA A 107 -23.14 1.17 3.44
C ALA A 107 -22.79 2.58 3.96
N GLU A 108 -22.62 2.71 5.27
CA GLU A 108 -22.22 3.92 5.97
C GLU A 108 -20.85 4.45 5.53
N ASN A 109 -19.97 3.59 5.02
CA ASN A 109 -18.61 3.94 4.58
C ASN A 109 -18.51 4.22 3.07
N ARG A 110 -19.60 4.06 2.31
CA ARG A 110 -19.65 4.36 0.88
C ARG A 110 -19.22 5.80 0.55
N PRO A 111 -19.64 6.84 1.29
CA PRO A 111 -19.18 8.21 1.04
C PRO A 111 -17.67 8.39 1.25
N ILE A 112 -17.06 7.63 2.17
CA ILE A 112 -15.63 7.67 2.44
C ILE A 112 -14.86 7.10 1.25
N LEU A 113 -15.30 5.96 0.70
CA LEU A 113 -14.70 5.37 -0.50
C LEU A 113 -14.78 6.34 -1.69
N LEU A 114 -15.94 6.96 -1.93
CA LEU A 114 -16.09 7.94 -3.02
C LEU A 114 -15.14 9.13 -2.84
N ARG A 115 -14.98 9.62 -1.61
CA ARG A 115 -14.03 10.68 -1.29
C ARG A 115 -12.58 10.26 -1.52
N ALA A 116 -12.21 9.04 -1.14
CA ALA A 116 -10.89 8.48 -1.39
C ALA A 116 -10.59 8.42 -2.89
N ARG A 117 -11.52 7.89 -3.70
CA ARG A 117 -11.41 7.84 -5.16
C ARG A 117 -11.25 9.21 -5.81
N ALA A 118 -11.82 10.27 -5.23
CA ALA A 118 -11.70 11.62 -5.76
C ALA A 118 -10.47 12.38 -5.26
N ARG A 119 -9.96 12.06 -4.06
CA ARG A 119 -9.00 12.93 -3.34
C ARG A 119 -7.71 12.26 -2.91
N ALA A 120 -7.55 10.94 -3.07
CA ALA A 120 -6.31 10.25 -2.73
C ALA A 120 -5.13 10.90 -3.45
N PHE A 121 -4.01 11.04 -2.74
CA PHE A 121 -2.80 11.59 -3.34
C PHE A 121 -2.29 10.73 -4.50
N SER A 122 -2.46 9.41 -4.42
CA SER A 122 -2.08 8.47 -5.47
C SER A 122 -2.72 8.76 -6.84
N ASN A 123 -3.87 9.43 -6.88
CA ASN A 123 -4.49 9.83 -8.14
C ASN A 123 -3.78 11.00 -8.83
N ALA A 124 -3.03 11.81 -8.09
CA ALA A 124 -2.29 12.97 -8.58
C ALA A 124 -0.78 12.73 -8.64
N ALA A 125 -0.30 11.64 -8.03
CA ALA A 125 1.08 11.21 -8.13
C ALA A 125 1.39 10.72 -9.55
N ALA A 126 2.67 10.75 -9.94
CA ALA A 126 3.13 10.12 -11.17
C ALA A 126 2.71 8.64 -11.19
N ALA A 127 2.46 8.11 -12.40
CA ALA A 127 1.97 6.75 -12.56
C ALA A 127 2.90 5.74 -11.86
N VAL A 128 2.32 4.82 -11.11
CA VAL A 128 3.05 3.69 -10.54
C VAL A 128 3.18 2.64 -11.64
N GLU A 129 4.38 2.51 -12.17
CA GLU A 129 4.68 1.58 -13.26
C GLU A 129 5.41 0.34 -12.73
N ARG A 130 4.97 -0.84 -13.20
CA ARG A 130 5.76 -2.06 -13.01
C ARG A 130 6.86 -2.07 -14.05
N LEU A 131 8.09 -2.18 -13.60
CA LEU A 131 9.24 -2.37 -14.46
C LEU A 131 9.75 -3.79 -14.29
N GLU A 132 9.69 -4.56 -15.38
CA GLU A 132 10.36 -5.85 -15.46
C GLU A 132 11.78 -5.61 -15.94
N ARG A 133 12.74 -5.69 -15.02
CA ARG A 133 14.15 -5.62 -15.35
C ARG A 133 14.70 -7.03 -15.44
N TRP A 134 14.98 -7.44 -16.67
CA TRP A 134 15.67 -8.69 -17.00
C TRP A 134 17.15 -8.37 -17.23
N TRP A 135 17.97 -8.38 -16.19
CA TRP A 135 19.43 -8.31 -16.29
C TRP A 135 20.07 -9.24 -15.28
#